data_AF-A0A2G2WY80-F1
#
_entry.id   AF-A0A2G2WY80-F1
#
_cell.length_a   1.000
_cell.length_b   1.000
_cell.length_c   1.000
_cell.angle_alpha   90.00
_cell.angle_beta   90.00
_cell.angle_gamma   90.00
#
_symmetry.space_group_name_H-M   'P 1'
#
loop_
_entity.id
_entity.type
_entity.pdbx_description
1 polymer ?
#
loop_
_entity_poly.entity_id
_entity_poly.type
_entity_poly.pdbx_seq_one_letter_code
_entity_poly.pdbx_strand_id
1 'polypeptide(L)'
;MEIGDFGKLKFLLLLRGRNLLFSADVAKPVHEVDIVSVSVNTPTENRGLGAGKAADLTYWESAARMTRELTSKSSQTLSFAEGTAIEDLLKPNRVLIGGRETPGSQKAILALKDVYAQCVPEDRIRNTNLWSAELSKLAADAFLAQRISSVNAMSALCEATGANVSEVSYAVGKDTRIGPKFLNASVGFGGSCFQKDILNLVYICECNILPEVAQYW
;
A
#
# COMPACT_ATOMS: atom_id res chain seq x y z
N MET A 1 15.47 8.52 -19.73
CA MET A 1 15.93 8.14 -18.37
C MET A 1 15.72 9.36 -17.49
N GLU A 2 14.64 9.39 -16.70
CA GLU A 2 14.29 10.58 -15.91
C GLU A 2 15.22 10.75 -14.71
N ILE A 3 15.36 12.00 -14.26
CA ILE A 3 16.22 12.44 -13.15
C ILE A 3 15.96 11.64 -11.84
N GLY A 4 14.77 11.04 -11.67
CA GLY A 4 14.42 10.20 -10.53
C GLY A 4 15.16 8.85 -10.45
N ASP A 5 15.54 8.23 -11.58
CA ASP A 5 16.26 6.95 -11.58
C ASP A 5 17.73 7.09 -11.16
N PHE A 6 18.34 8.25 -11.44
CA PHE A 6 19.71 8.55 -11.01
C PHE A 6 19.84 8.61 -9.48
N GLY A 7 18.82 9.14 -8.79
CA GLY A 7 18.78 9.16 -7.32
C GLY A 7 18.75 7.76 -6.71
N LYS A 8 17.95 6.84 -7.29
CA LYS A 8 17.82 5.45 -6.82
C LYS A 8 19.13 4.71 -6.99
N LEU A 9 19.74 4.84 -8.18
CA LEU A 9 20.98 4.16 -8.50
C LEU A 9 22.14 4.65 -7.63
N LYS A 10 22.22 5.96 -7.37
CA LYS A 10 23.24 6.53 -6.48
C LYS A 10 23.11 6.05 -5.04
N PHE A 11 21.89 5.95 -4.52
CA PHE A 11 21.62 5.42 -3.18
C PHE A 11 22.03 3.95 -3.07
N LEU A 12 21.66 3.13 -4.07
CA LEU A 12 22.07 1.72 -4.14
C LEU A 12 23.59 1.56 -4.19
N LEU A 13 24.29 2.35 -5.02
CA LEU A 13 25.74 2.29 -5.15
C LEU A 13 26.48 2.68 -3.85
N LEU A 14 25.92 3.60 -3.06
CA LEU A 14 26.52 4.04 -1.79
C LEU A 14 26.44 3.00 -0.66
N LEU A 15 25.38 2.18 -0.67
CA LEU A 15 25.08 1.25 0.42
C LEU A 15 25.42 -0.21 0.10
N ARG A 16 25.40 -0.58 -1.20
CA ARG A 16 25.64 -1.95 -1.64
C ARG A 16 27.03 -2.43 -1.21
N GLY A 17 27.10 -3.61 -0.61
CA GLY A 17 28.34 -4.20 -0.10
C GLY A 17 28.80 -3.64 1.25
N ARG A 18 28.07 -2.68 1.84
CA ARG A 18 28.30 -2.18 3.21
C ARG A 18 27.23 -2.71 4.14
N ASN A 19 26.04 -2.12 4.08
CA ASN A 19 24.87 -2.46 4.89
C ASN A 19 23.65 -2.83 4.03
N LEU A 20 23.83 -2.95 2.71
CA LEU A 20 22.85 -3.47 1.76
C LEU A 20 23.47 -4.62 0.96
N LEU A 21 22.83 -5.78 1.02
CA LEU A 21 23.24 -6.99 0.32
C LEU A 21 22.07 -7.52 -0.51
N PHE A 22 22.38 -8.05 -1.69
CA PHE A 22 21.42 -8.77 -2.53
C PHE A 22 21.91 -10.19 -2.68
N SER A 23 21.05 -11.16 -2.37
CA SER A 23 21.34 -12.59 -2.42
C SER A 23 20.18 -13.33 -3.05
N ALA A 24 20.49 -14.37 -3.82
CA ALA A 24 19.49 -15.36 -4.26
C ALA A 24 19.35 -16.51 -3.24
N ASP A 25 20.32 -16.67 -2.32
CA ASP A 25 20.20 -17.56 -1.17
C ASP A 25 19.36 -16.86 -0.09
N VAL A 26 18.19 -17.45 0.18
CA VAL A 26 17.21 -16.97 1.17
C VAL A 26 17.40 -17.69 2.51
N ALA A 27 17.92 -18.92 2.51
CA ALA A 27 17.92 -19.76 3.71
C ALA A 27 18.87 -19.23 4.78
N LYS A 28 20.12 -18.95 4.38
CA LYS A 28 21.16 -18.50 5.32
C LYS A 28 20.83 -17.13 5.95
N PRO A 29 20.46 -16.08 5.19
CA PRO A 29 20.15 -14.77 5.79
C PRO A 29 18.95 -14.81 6.75
N VAL A 30 17.93 -15.62 6.45
CA VAL A 30 16.71 -15.70 7.27
C VAL A 30 17.01 -16.22 8.68
N HIS A 31 17.99 -17.11 8.85
CA HIS A 31 18.40 -17.60 10.18
C HIS A 31 19.07 -16.53 11.05
N GLU A 32 19.77 -15.57 10.44
CA GLU A 32 20.66 -14.64 11.13
C GLU A 32 19.97 -13.29 11.46
N VAL A 33 18.80 -13.02 10.88
CA VAL A 33 18.12 -11.72 11.02
C VAL A 33 17.17 -11.64 12.22
N ASP A 34 16.95 -10.41 12.68
CA ASP A 34 15.97 -10.09 13.73
C ASP A 34 14.60 -9.75 13.18
N ILE A 35 14.54 -9.18 11.98
CA ILE A 35 13.30 -8.78 11.30
C ILE A 35 13.34 -9.31 9.86
N VAL A 36 12.25 -9.97 9.47
CA VAL A 36 12.01 -10.41 8.09
C VAL A 36 10.83 -9.62 7.53
N SER A 37 11.04 -8.91 6.43
CA SER A 37 9.96 -8.29 5.64
C SER A 37 9.65 -9.17 4.45
N VAL A 38 8.36 -9.49 4.25
CA VAL A 38 7.88 -10.25 3.09
C VAL A 38 7.26 -9.28 2.09
N SER A 39 7.91 -9.11 0.94
CA SER A 39 7.45 -8.24 -0.14
C SER A 39 7.40 -9.04 -1.44
N VAL A 40 6.32 -9.80 -1.58
CA VAL A 40 6.04 -10.64 -2.76
C VAL A 40 4.82 -10.13 -3.49
N ASN A 41 4.69 -10.51 -4.76
CA ASN A 41 3.47 -10.20 -5.51
C ASN A 41 2.29 -11.00 -4.96
N THR A 42 1.15 -10.35 -4.86
CA THR A 42 -0.16 -10.96 -4.59
C THR A 42 -1.04 -10.69 -5.82
N PRO A 43 -0.97 -11.54 -6.86
CA PRO A 43 -1.79 -11.36 -8.05
C PRO A 43 -3.27 -11.57 -7.70
N THR A 44 -4.16 -11.19 -8.61
CA THR A 44 -5.59 -11.48 -8.46
C THR A 44 -5.84 -12.96 -8.75
N GLU A 45 -6.69 -13.59 -7.95
CA GLU A 45 -7.13 -14.97 -8.18
C GLU A 45 -7.81 -15.12 -9.53
N ASN A 46 -7.49 -16.19 -10.26
CA ASN A 46 -8.00 -16.40 -11.62
C ASN A 46 -9.08 -17.49 -11.70
N ARG A 47 -9.35 -18.20 -10.60
CA ARG A 47 -10.29 -19.33 -10.57
C ARG A 47 -10.89 -19.49 -9.16
N GLY A 48 -12.04 -20.18 -9.09
CA GLY A 48 -12.71 -20.45 -7.82
C GLY A 48 -13.43 -19.25 -7.22
N LEU A 49 -13.75 -19.33 -5.92
CA LEU A 49 -14.40 -18.26 -5.18
C LEU A 49 -13.48 -17.03 -5.10
N GLY A 50 -13.97 -15.87 -5.53
CA GLY A 50 -13.19 -14.63 -5.56
C GLY A 50 -12.36 -14.43 -6.83
N ALA A 51 -12.51 -15.27 -7.86
CA ALA A 51 -11.85 -15.05 -9.15
C ALA A 51 -12.11 -13.64 -9.71
N GLY A 52 -11.05 -12.98 -10.16
CA GLY A 52 -11.07 -11.61 -10.65
C GLY A 52 -11.15 -10.54 -9.58
N LYS A 53 -11.20 -10.91 -8.28
CA LYS A 53 -11.33 -9.94 -7.18
C LYS A 53 -10.37 -10.18 -6.01
N ALA A 54 -10.33 -11.40 -5.48
CA ALA A 54 -9.53 -11.76 -4.32
C ALA A 54 -8.03 -11.73 -4.63
N ALA A 55 -7.22 -11.37 -3.65
CA ALA A 55 -5.77 -11.52 -3.74
C ALA A 55 -5.37 -12.99 -3.57
N ASP A 56 -4.58 -13.52 -4.50
CA ASP A 56 -3.91 -14.82 -4.38
C ASP A 56 -2.74 -14.66 -3.40
N LEU A 57 -2.87 -15.35 -2.26
CA LEU A 57 -1.90 -15.32 -1.16
C LEU A 57 -0.85 -16.45 -1.27
N THR A 58 -0.85 -17.27 -2.31
CA THR A 58 0.04 -18.43 -2.46
C THR A 58 1.52 -18.08 -2.26
N TYR A 59 1.98 -16.98 -2.85
CA TYR A 59 3.37 -16.54 -2.69
C TYR A 59 3.67 -16.05 -1.27
N TRP A 60 2.70 -15.35 -0.66
CA TRP A 60 2.85 -14.85 0.70
C TRP A 60 2.88 -16.00 1.70
N GLU A 61 1.97 -16.96 1.58
CA GLU A 61 1.93 -18.16 2.42
C GLU A 61 3.19 -19.01 2.25
N SER A 62 3.69 -19.14 1.03
CA SER A 62 4.95 -19.83 0.77
C SER A 62 6.12 -19.14 1.47
N ALA A 63 6.22 -17.82 1.36
CA ALA A 63 7.27 -17.03 2.03
C ALA A 63 7.12 -17.07 3.57
N ALA A 64 5.90 -16.98 4.09
CA ALA A 64 5.62 -17.05 5.52
C ALA A 64 5.95 -18.44 6.09
N ARG A 65 5.60 -19.51 5.37
CA ARG A 65 5.95 -20.90 5.75
C ARG A 65 7.46 -21.10 5.76
N MET A 66 8.15 -20.71 4.70
CA MET A 66 9.61 -20.77 4.62
C MET A 66 10.28 -20.02 5.79
N THR A 67 9.78 -18.83 6.12
CA THR A 67 10.31 -18.03 7.24
C THR A 67 10.09 -18.72 8.59
N ARG A 68 8.96 -19.41 8.79
CA ARG A 68 8.66 -20.17 10.01
C ARG A 68 9.48 -21.45 10.12
N GLU A 69 9.79 -22.11 9.01
CA GLU A 69 10.62 -23.32 9.01
C GLU A 69 12.09 -22.99 9.33
N LEU A 70 12.55 -21.84 8.87
CA LEU A 70 13.92 -21.39 9.08
C LEU A 70 14.09 -20.60 10.39
N THR A 71 13.03 -20.08 11.00
CA THR A 71 13.14 -19.25 12.21
C THR A 71 12.10 -19.59 13.26
N SER A 72 12.49 -19.56 14.53
CA SER A 72 11.56 -19.58 15.65
C SER A 72 10.91 -18.20 15.94
N LYS A 73 11.10 -17.21 15.06
CA LYS A 73 10.70 -15.80 15.26
C LYS A 73 9.45 -15.45 14.43
N SER A 74 8.68 -14.46 14.90
CA SER A 74 7.41 -14.04 14.28
C SER A 74 7.61 -13.08 13.09
N SER A 75 7.01 -13.39 11.94
CA SER A 75 6.90 -12.51 10.78
C SER A 75 5.87 -11.40 10.99
N GLN A 76 6.12 -10.19 10.48
CA GLN A 76 5.17 -9.07 10.51
C GLN A 76 5.00 -8.43 9.13
N THR A 77 3.78 -7.98 8.85
CA THR A 77 3.41 -7.32 7.61
C THR A 77 3.60 -5.81 7.75
N LEU A 78 4.25 -5.21 6.76
CA LEU A 78 4.52 -3.78 6.68
C LEU A 78 4.05 -3.28 5.31
N SER A 79 3.16 -2.29 5.29
CA SER A 79 2.56 -1.77 4.05
C SER A 79 3.11 -0.40 3.70
N PHE A 80 3.57 -0.24 2.46
CA PHE A 80 3.92 1.05 1.85
C PHE A 80 2.99 1.34 0.68
N ALA A 81 2.78 2.63 0.38
CA ALA A 81 2.08 3.07 -0.83
C ALA A 81 3.11 3.31 -1.95
N GLU A 82 2.75 2.95 -3.18
CA GLU A 82 3.60 3.08 -4.37
C GLU A 82 3.43 4.48 -5.00
N GLY A 83 4.53 5.24 -5.08
CA GLY A 83 4.63 6.61 -5.59
C GLY A 83 6.04 7.14 -5.29
N THR A 84 6.59 8.06 -6.10
CA THR A 84 7.91 8.73 -5.97
C THR A 84 8.90 8.05 -5.00
N ALA A 85 9.29 6.81 -5.33
CA ALA A 85 9.66 5.78 -4.35
C ALA A 85 10.79 6.13 -3.35
N ILE A 86 11.70 7.05 -3.68
CA ILE A 86 12.72 7.48 -2.72
C ILE A 86 12.17 8.56 -1.78
N GLU A 87 11.51 9.58 -2.32
CA GLU A 87 11.06 10.72 -1.52
C GLU A 87 9.96 10.30 -0.55
N ASP A 88 9.04 9.44 -1.00
CA ASP A 88 8.00 8.87 -0.14
C ASP A 88 8.57 7.95 0.95
N LEU A 89 9.73 7.31 0.70
CA LEU A 89 10.43 6.49 1.69
C LEU A 89 11.26 7.33 2.68
N LEU A 90 11.87 8.43 2.21
CA LEU A 90 12.70 9.31 3.05
C LEU A 90 11.86 10.29 3.87
N LYS A 91 10.69 10.72 3.37
CA LYS A 91 9.81 11.69 4.02
C LYS A 91 8.36 11.23 3.93
N PRO A 92 8.01 10.08 4.51
CA PRO A 92 6.64 9.60 4.48
C PRO A 92 5.72 10.58 5.19
N ASN A 93 4.49 10.72 4.66
CA ASN A 93 3.42 11.43 5.33
C ASN A 93 3.03 10.71 6.64
N ARG A 94 3.12 9.38 6.66
CA ARG A 94 2.89 8.50 7.82
C ARG A 94 3.56 7.13 7.60
N VAL A 95 3.90 6.46 8.69
CA VAL A 95 4.23 5.03 8.74
C VAL A 95 3.17 4.35 9.57
N LEU A 96 2.55 3.30 9.05
CA LEU A 96 1.51 2.53 9.74
C LEU A 96 2.03 1.12 10.03
N ILE A 97 2.05 0.73 11.31
CA ILE A 97 2.52 -0.57 11.77
C ILE A 97 1.35 -1.31 12.42
N GLY A 98 1.01 -2.47 11.85
CA GLY A 98 -0.07 -3.34 12.33
C GLY A 98 0.46 -4.61 12.98
N GLY A 99 -0.17 -5.03 14.08
CA GLY A 99 0.14 -6.34 14.68
C GLY A 99 -1.03 -6.92 15.48
N ARG A 100 -0.87 -8.18 15.89
CA ARG A 100 -1.86 -8.85 16.75
C ARG A 100 -1.71 -8.38 18.19
N GLU A 101 -2.76 -8.57 18.99
CA GLU A 101 -2.75 -8.28 20.43
C GLU A 101 -2.10 -9.43 21.21
N THR A 102 -0.82 -9.69 20.92
CA THR A 102 -0.02 -10.68 21.64
C THR A 102 1.29 -10.07 22.13
N PRO A 103 1.86 -10.53 23.26
CA PRO A 103 3.13 -10.00 23.77
C PRO A 103 4.27 -10.07 22.74
N GLY A 104 4.33 -11.16 21.95
CA GLY A 104 5.31 -11.30 20.89
C GLY A 104 5.14 -10.28 19.77
N SER A 105 3.90 -10.06 19.32
CA SER A 105 3.61 -9.07 18.28
C SER A 105 3.89 -7.64 18.75
N GLN A 106 3.60 -7.31 20.01
CA GLN A 106 3.89 -5.99 20.57
C GLN A 106 5.39 -5.70 20.64
N LYS A 107 6.21 -6.69 21.06
CA LYS A 107 7.67 -6.57 21.02
C LYS A 107 8.19 -6.29 19.61
N ALA A 108 7.66 -6.99 18.61
CA ALA A 108 8.10 -6.79 17.23
C ALA A 108 7.57 -5.48 16.61
N ILE A 109 6.38 -4.99 16.99
CA ILE A 109 5.91 -3.64 16.64
C ILE A 109 6.88 -2.58 17.18
N LEU A 110 7.32 -2.72 18.44
CA LEU A 110 8.27 -1.78 19.05
C LEU A 110 9.63 -1.81 18.34
N ALA A 111 10.17 -3.01 18.08
CA ALA A 111 11.42 -3.15 17.33
C ALA A 111 11.34 -2.50 15.94
N LEU A 112 10.22 -2.67 15.24
CA LEU A 112 10.02 -2.05 13.93
C LEU A 112 9.83 -0.53 14.03
N LYS A 113 9.13 -0.05 15.06
CA LYS A 113 9.02 1.38 15.36
C LYS A 113 10.39 2.00 15.58
N ASP A 114 11.27 1.35 16.34
CA ASP A 114 12.63 1.84 16.64
C ASP A 114 13.46 1.98 15.36
N VAL A 115 13.31 1.04 14.41
CA VAL A 115 13.95 1.14 13.08
C VAL A 115 13.47 2.38 12.33
N TYR A 116 12.16 2.63 12.28
CA TYR A 116 11.62 3.81 11.59
C TYR A 116 11.92 5.13 12.30
N ALA A 117 11.97 5.14 13.63
CA ALA A 117 12.25 6.33 14.42
C ALA A 117 13.66 6.92 14.15
N GLN A 118 14.57 6.14 13.55
CA GLN A 118 15.88 6.61 13.11
C GLN A 118 15.79 7.68 12.00
N CYS A 119 14.74 7.66 11.18
CA CYS A 119 14.60 8.54 10.01
C CYS A 119 13.22 9.20 9.86
N VAL A 120 12.22 8.77 10.63
CA VAL A 120 10.85 9.28 10.59
C VAL A 120 10.47 9.84 11.96
N PRO A 121 9.95 11.09 12.04
CA PRO A 121 9.42 11.65 13.28
C PRO A 121 8.34 10.76 13.93
N GLU A 122 8.40 10.60 15.25
CA GLU A 122 7.49 9.70 15.98
C GLU A 122 6.00 10.05 15.82
N ASP A 123 5.65 11.32 15.63
CA ASP A 123 4.28 11.77 15.40
C ASP A 123 3.71 11.28 14.07
N ARG A 124 4.57 10.82 13.15
CA ARG A 124 4.19 10.21 11.87
C ARG A 124 4.17 8.68 11.91
N ILE A 125 4.62 8.06 13.00
CA ILE A 125 4.57 6.60 13.16
C ILE A 125 3.32 6.23 13.96
N ARG A 126 2.45 5.42 13.37
CA ARG A 126 1.16 5.02 13.96
C ARG A 126 1.11 3.51 14.11
N ASN A 127 0.88 3.07 15.34
CA ASN A 127 0.71 1.66 15.67
C ASN A 127 -0.79 1.35 15.75
N THR A 128 -1.19 0.19 15.24
CA THR A 128 -2.59 -0.24 15.21
C THR A 128 -2.69 -1.77 15.28
N ASN A 129 -3.90 -2.31 15.43
CA ASN A 129 -4.12 -3.74 15.22
C ASN A 129 -3.94 -4.11 13.73
N LEU A 130 -3.69 -5.40 13.49
CA LEU A 130 -3.41 -5.96 12.15
C LEU A 130 -4.49 -5.59 11.12
N TRP A 131 -5.75 -5.87 11.43
CA TRP A 131 -6.88 -5.63 10.52
C TRP A 131 -7.00 -4.17 10.11
N SER A 132 -6.84 -3.26 11.07
CA SER A 132 -6.90 -1.82 10.81
C SER A 132 -5.74 -1.35 9.94
N ALA A 133 -4.55 -1.94 10.05
CA ALA A 133 -3.43 -1.62 9.17
C ALA A 133 -3.69 -2.05 7.73
N GLU A 134 -4.12 -3.29 7.55
CA GLU A 134 -4.40 -3.89 6.23
C GLU A 134 -5.56 -3.16 5.55
N LEU A 135 -6.66 -2.91 6.26
CA LEU A 135 -7.81 -2.20 5.73
C LEU A 135 -7.47 -0.73 5.41
N SER A 136 -6.62 -0.07 6.21
CA SER A 136 -6.20 1.31 5.92
C SER A 136 -5.47 1.44 4.59
N LYS A 137 -4.74 0.40 4.14
CA LYS A 137 -4.09 0.40 2.83
C LYS A 137 -5.14 0.37 1.71
N LEU A 138 -6.05 -0.62 1.75
CA LEU A 138 -7.12 -0.77 0.76
C LEU A 138 -8.01 0.46 0.71
N ALA A 139 -8.41 0.98 1.88
CA ALA A 139 -9.24 2.16 1.99
C ALA A 139 -8.55 3.39 1.38
N ALA A 140 -7.26 3.62 1.67
CA ALA A 140 -6.54 4.76 1.11
C ALA A 140 -6.53 4.73 -0.43
N ASP A 141 -6.28 3.58 -1.04
CA ASP A 141 -6.30 3.43 -2.50
C ASP A 141 -7.71 3.61 -3.07
N ALA A 142 -8.73 3.06 -2.38
CA ALA A 142 -10.13 3.23 -2.77
C ALA A 142 -10.56 4.70 -2.73
N PHE A 143 -10.20 5.46 -1.69
CA PHE A 143 -10.48 6.90 -1.61
C PHE A 143 -9.77 7.69 -2.72
N LEU A 144 -8.53 7.35 -3.07
CA LEU A 144 -7.82 8.01 -4.17
C LEU A 144 -8.48 7.73 -5.51
N ALA A 145 -8.84 6.48 -5.78
CA ALA A 145 -9.54 6.10 -7.00
C ALA A 145 -10.93 6.74 -7.07
N GLN A 146 -11.67 6.79 -5.95
CA GLN A 146 -12.99 7.41 -5.89
C GLN A 146 -12.95 8.89 -6.27
N ARG A 147 -11.90 9.63 -5.89
CA ARG A 147 -11.75 11.03 -6.31
C ARG A 147 -11.60 11.17 -7.82
N ILE A 148 -10.79 10.31 -8.45
CA ILE A 148 -10.63 10.27 -9.90
C ILE A 148 -11.96 9.93 -10.57
N SER A 149 -12.62 8.86 -10.12
CA SER A 149 -13.94 8.44 -10.64
C SER A 149 -14.98 9.54 -10.52
N SER A 150 -14.98 10.27 -9.39
CA SER A 150 -15.91 11.38 -9.14
C SER A 150 -15.68 12.54 -10.12
N VAL A 151 -14.43 12.91 -10.38
CA VAL A 151 -14.12 13.98 -11.36
C VAL A 151 -14.41 13.53 -12.79
N ASN A 152 -14.18 12.25 -13.12
CA ASN A 152 -14.57 11.71 -14.43
C ASN A 152 -16.09 11.71 -14.62
N ALA A 153 -16.88 11.39 -13.58
CA ALA A 153 -18.34 11.51 -13.66
C ALA A 153 -18.77 12.97 -13.88
N MET A 154 -18.11 13.92 -13.21
CA MET A 154 -18.36 15.35 -13.44
C MET A 154 -17.94 15.80 -14.84
N SER A 155 -16.93 15.20 -15.47
CA SER A 155 -16.53 15.56 -16.84
C SER A 155 -17.64 15.27 -17.84
N ALA A 156 -18.31 14.12 -17.74
CA ALA A 156 -19.45 13.79 -18.58
C ALA A 156 -20.62 14.78 -18.40
N LEU A 157 -20.87 15.24 -17.17
CA LEU A 157 -21.86 16.28 -16.91
C LEU A 157 -21.44 17.64 -17.49
N CYS A 158 -20.15 17.98 -17.41
CA CYS A 158 -19.60 19.20 -17.99
C CYS A 158 -19.78 19.22 -19.51
N GLU A 159 -19.54 18.10 -20.19
CA GLU A 159 -19.77 17.94 -21.63
C GLU A 159 -21.25 18.16 -22.02
N ALA A 160 -22.19 17.67 -21.22
CA ALA A 160 -23.62 17.83 -21.46
C ALA A 160 -24.16 19.25 -21.19
N THR A 161 -23.46 20.04 -20.36
CA THR A 161 -23.92 21.34 -19.87
C THR A 161 -23.14 22.53 -20.41
N GLY A 162 -21.99 22.29 -21.03
CA GLY A 162 -21.06 23.33 -21.50
C GLY A 162 -20.12 23.87 -20.42
N ALA A 163 -20.10 23.27 -19.22
CA ALA A 163 -19.13 23.60 -18.18
C ALA A 163 -17.73 23.05 -18.52
N ASN A 164 -16.67 23.60 -17.89
CA ASN A 164 -15.30 23.12 -18.04
C ASN A 164 -14.86 22.33 -16.80
N VAL A 165 -14.59 21.03 -16.95
CA VAL A 165 -14.19 20.16 -15.82
C VAL A 165 -12.90 20.60 -15.14
N SER A 166 -11.99 21.26 -15.87
CA SER A 166 -10.74 21.79 -15.29
C SER A 166 -11.02 22.95 -14.36
N GLU A 167 -11.96 23.82 -14.71
CA GLU A 167 -12.39 24.95 -13.88
C GLU A 167 -13.17 24.48 -12.65
N VAL A 168 -14.07 23.50 -12.83
CA VAL A 168 -14.81 22.87 -11.72
C VAL A 168 -13.82 22.22 -10.74
N SER A 169 -12.88 21.42 -11.24
CA SER A 169 -11.89 20.74 -10.41
C SER A 169 -10.98 21.73 -9.67
N TYR A 170 -10.58 22.82 -10.33
CA TYR A 170 -9.82 23.89 -9.70
C TYR A 170 -10.63 24.56 -8.57
N ALA A 171 -11.88 24.92 -8.82
CA ALA A 171 -12.75 25.56 -7.83
C ALA A 171 -13.01 24.65 -6.62
N VAL A 172 -13.38 23.39 -6.86
CA VAL A 172 -13.60 22.37 -5.81
C VAL A 172 -12.32 22.12 -5.01
N GLY A 173 -11.17 22.02 -5.68
CA GLY A 173 -9.88 21.75 -5.06
C GLY A 173 -9.34 22.90 -4.18
N LYS A 174 -9.92 24.11 -4.25
CA LYS A 174 -9.58 25.22 -3.34
C LYS A 174 -10.16 25.04 -1.94
N ASP A 175 -11.22 24.24 -1.78
CA ASP A 175 -11.71 23.89 -0.45
C ASP A 175 -10.68 22.98 0.22
N THR A 176 -10.07 23.45 1.31
CA THR A 176 -8.98 22.73 2.00
C THR A 176 -9.41 21.40 2.62
N ARG A 177 -10.72 21.17 2.81
CA ARG A 177 -11.27 19.89 3.28
C ARG A 177 -11.25 18.84 2.18
N ILE A 178 -11.28 19.26 0.91
CA ILE A 178 -11.21 18.40 -0.27
C ILE A 178 -9.76 18.33 -0.76
N GLY A 179 -9.10 19.47 -0.91
CA GLY A 179 -7.75 19.62 -1.43
C GLY A 179 -7.65 19.40 -2.95
N PRO A 180 -6.55 19.85 -3.60
CA PRO A 180 -6.45 19.92 -5.05
C PRO A 180 -5.94 18.62 -5.72
N LYS A 181 -5.47 17.65 -4.95
CA LYS A 181 -4.83 16.44 -5.49
C LYS A 181 -5.87 15.41 -5.95
N PHE A 182 -5.51 14.57 -6.92
CA PHE A 182 -6.37 13.51 -7.46
C PHE A 182 -7.73 14.03 -7.99
N LEU A 183 -7.73 15.24 -8.57
CA LEU A 183 -8.91 15.88 -9.17
C LEU A 183 -8.73 16.19 -10.66
N ASN A 184 -7.86 15.45 -11.36
CA ASN A 184 -7.68 15.63 -12.79
C ASN A 184 -8.54 14.61 -13.54
N ALA A 185 -9.47 15.10 -14.37
CA ALA A 185 -10.27 14.25 -15.24
C ALA A 185 -9.37 13.48 -16.23
N SER A 186 -9.74 12.24 -16.52
CA SER A 186 -9.00 11.34 -17.42
C SER A 186 -9.95 10.33 -18.07
N VAL A 187 -9.46 9.55 -19.02
CA VAL A 187 -10.21 8.43 -19.62
C VAL A 187 -10.54 7.31 -18.61
N GLY A 188 -9.89 7.32 -17.44
CA GLY A 188 -10.00 6.31 -16.39
C GLY A 188 -8.73 6.29 -15.54
N PHE A 189 -8.81 5.78 -14.32
CA PHE A 189 -7.60 5.51 -13.53
C PHE A 189 -6.93 4.23 -14.05
N GLY A 190 -5.61 4.28 -14.23
CA GLY A 190 -4.79 3.13 -14.62
C GLY A 190 -3.81 2.73 -13.52
N GLY A 191 -3.09 1.62 -13.72
CA GLY A 191 -2.09 1.10 -12.79
C GLY A 191 -2.53 -0.19 -12.10
N SER A 192 -1.55 -0.96 -11.61
CA SER A 192 -1.74 -2.29 -11.02
C SER A 192 -2.42 -2.30 -9.64
N CYS A 193 -2.42 -1.17 -8.92
CA CYS A 193 -2.93 -1.10 -7.55
C CYS A 193 -4.43 -0.78 -7.47
N PHE A 194 -4.91 0.32 -8.05
CA PHE A 194 -6.28 0.80 -7.77
C PHE A 194 -7.37 -0.23 -8.09
N GLN A 195 -7.40 -0.77 -9.30
CA GLN A 195 -8.42 -1.75 -9.68
C GLN A 195 -8.34 -3.01 -8.80
N LYS A 196 -7.12 -3.51 -8.55
CA LYS A 196 -6.90 -4.70 -7.72
C LYS A 196 -7.38 -4.49 -6.29
N ASP A 197 -6.98 -3.38 -5.67
CA ASP A 197 -7.24 -3.12 -4.25
C ASP A 197 -8.72 -2.80 -3.99
N ILE A 198 -9.41 -2.13 -4.93
CA ILE A 198 -10.86 -1.92 -4.87
C ILE A 198 -11.62 -3.24 -5.03
N LEU A 199 -11.27 -4.07 -6.00
CA LEU A 199 -11.93 -5.36 -6.19
C LEU A 199 -11.73 -6.29 -4.99
N ASN A 200 -10.55 -6.24 -4.37
CA ASN A 200 -10.28 -6.95 -3.13
C ASN A 200 -11.14 -6.42 -1.97
N LEU A 201 -11.32 -5.10 -1.87
CA LEU A 201 -12.21 -4.48 -0.89
C LEU A 201 -13.67 -4.91 -1.09
N VAL A 202 -14.16 -4.90 -2.33
CA VAL A 202 -15.50 -5.40 -2.72
C VAL A 202 -15.67 -6.85 -2.28
N TYR A 203 -14.69 -7.71 -2.57
CA TYR A 203 -14.73 -9.11 -2.16
C TYR A 203 -14.77 -9.28 -0.64
N ILE A 204 -13.98 -8.50 0.10
CA ILE A 204 -14.02 -8.50 1.58
C ILE A 204 -15.42 -8.11 2.08
N CYS A 205 -16.06 -7.08 1.50
CA CYS A 205 -17.42 -6.70 1.84
C CYS A 205 -18.43 -7.83 1.56
N GLU A 206 -18.34 -8.49 0.40
CA GLU A 206 -19.19 -9.63 0.03
C GLU A 206 -19.04 -10.79 1.03
N CYS A 207 -17.80 -11.13 1.41
CA CYS A 207 -17.52 -12.19 2.40
C CYS A 207 -18.05 -11.87 3.80
N ASN A 208 -18.17 -10.59 4.15
CA ASN A 208 -18.72 -10.14 5.43
C ASN A 208 -20.24 -9.89 5.38
N ILE A 209 -20.92 -10.29 4.30
CA ILE A 209 -22.37 -10.14 4.13
C ILE A 209 -22.78 -8.65 4.16
N LEU A 210 -21.99 -7.80 3.49
CA LEU A 210 -22.23 -6.35 3.35
C LEU A 210 -22.40 -5.97 1.86
N PRO A 211 -23.45 -6.48 1.17
CA PRO A 211 -23.59 -6.28 -0.27
C PRO A 211 -23.83 -4.82 -0.67
N GLU A 212 -24.53 -4.03 0.14
CA GLU A 212 -24.74 -2.60 -0.14
C GLU A 212 -23.41 -1.82 -0.05
N VAL A 213 -22.53 -2.22 0.87
CA VAL A 213 -21.19 -1.63 1.00
C VAL A 213 -20.31 -2.06 -0.18
N ALA A 214 -20.45 -3.31 -0.64
CA ALA A 214 -19.73 -3.81 -1.81
C ALA A 214 -20.11 -3.04 -3.10
N GLN A 215 -21.39 -2.69 -3.27
CA GLN A 215 -21.86 -1.93 -4.45
C GLN A 215 -21.42 -0.46 -4.46
N TYR A 216 -21.06 0.09 -3.29
CA TYR A 216 -20.59 1.46 -3.18
C TYR A 216 -19.18 1.65 -3.77
N TRP A 217 -18.33 0.62 -3.67
CA TRP A 217 -16.94 0.63 -4.12
C TRP A 217 -16.80 0.17 -5.58
#